data_AF-A0A8X8VYX7-F1
#
_entry.id   AF-A0A8X8VYX7-F1
#
_cell.length_a   1.000
_cell.length_b   1.000
_cell.length_c   1.000
_cell.angle_alpha   90.00
_cell.angle_beta   90.00
_cell.angle_gamma   90.00
#
_symmetry.space_group_name_H-M   'P 1'
#
loop_
_entity.id
_entity.type
_entity.pdbx_description
1 polymer ?
#
loop_
_entity_poly.entity_id
_entity_poly.type
_entity_poly.pdbx_seq_one_letter_code
_entity_poly.pdbx_strand_id
1 'polypeptide(L)'
;MDNLCHLYMFDVIYEKPLRVDALQNLETLTYISIYDWTYEASSVEKMSRLHKLGVEEVDEKSDVCKLFASLAKLMSFRHFTLRGFRFRSMSCLDEIGVLNGLKKLRLDGRLARLPIANKYLVVLVLVNTCLNENPMPELHCLEQLKQRNVYTGPEMVIRYGFPDLRVLRINELWNLRNILVEGAMSRTFTKQKHVACL
;
A
#
# COMPACT_ATOMS: atom_id res chain seq x y z
N MET A 1 2.35 30.45 4.31
CA MET A 1 3.20 29.26 4.58
C MET A 1 3.65 28.69 3.23
N ASP A 2 4.05 29.56 2.32
CA ASP A 2 3.91 29.25 0.89
C ASP A 2 5.05 28.35 0.39
N ASN A 3 6.08 28.17 1.22
CA ASN A 3 7.24 27.33 0.94
C ASN A 3 7.10 25.90 1.47
N LEU A 4 6.05 25.58 2.25
CA LEU A 4 5.90 24.22 2.78
C LEU A 4 5.32 23.30 1.71
N CYS A 5 6.20 22.57 1.02
CA CYS A 5 5.81 21.60 -0.02
C CYS A 5 5.77 20.16 0.48
N HIS A 6 6.51 19.81 1.54
CA HIS A 6 6.60 18.45 2.03
C HIS A 6 6.41 18.40 3.53
N LEU A 7 5.37 17.71 3.97
CA LEU A 7 5.09 17.44 5.37
C LEU A 7 5.15 15.92 5.61
N TYR A 8 6.17 15.50 6.33
CA TYR A 8 6.37 14.11 6.72
C TYR A 8 6.00 13.95 8.19
N MET A 9 4.90 13.27 8.47
CA MET A 9 4.49 12.90 9.82
C MET A 9 4.53 11.38 9.95
N PHE A 10 4.74 10.86 11.15
CA PHE A 10 4.65 9.42 11.47
C PHE A 10 4.43 9.26 12.97
N ASP A 11 3.36 8.56 13.38
CA ASP A 11 2.98 8.38 14.79
C ASP A 11 2.90 9.74 15.56
N VAL A 12 2.34 10.77 14.91
CA VAL A 12 2.18 12.12 15.49
C VAL A 12 0.77 12.27 16.06
N ILE A 13 0.69 12.64 17.34
CA ILE A 13 -0.57 12.89 18.03
C ILE A 13 -0.76 14.40 18.17
N TYR A 14 -1.91 14.91 17.77
CA TYR A 14 -2.28 16.32 17.92
C TYR A 14 -3.75 16.46 18.38
N GLU A 15 -4.04 17.49 19.17
CA GLU A 15 -5.38 17.71 19.72
C GLU A 15 -6.38 18.26 18.71
N LYS A 16 -5.91 18.97 17.68
CA LYS A 16 -6.76 19.61 16.68
C LYS A 16 -6.42 19.08 15.29
N PRO A 17 -7.43 18.67 14.49
CA PRO A 17 -7.22 18.21 13.12
C PRO A 17 -6.40 19.19 12.29
N LEU A 18 -5.45 18.66 11.52
CA LEU A 18 -4.68 19.45 10.59
C LEU A 18 -5.61 19.99 9.49
N ARG A 19 -5.68 21.33 9.34
CA ARG A 19 -6.38 21.96 8.20
C ARG A 19 -5.57 21.82 6.93
N VAL A 20 -5.64 20.64 6.31
CA VAL A 20 -4.90 20.27 5.10
C VAL A 20 -5.20 21.16 3.90
N ASP A 21 -6.41 21.70 3.81
CA ASP A 21 -6.87 22.61 2.75
C ASP A 21 -6.21 23.99 2.80
N ALA A 22 -5.68 24.40 3.96
CA ALA A 22 -4.88 25.62 4.10
C ALA A 22 -3.45 25.46 3.53
N LEU A 23 -3.02 24.23 3.25
CA LEU A 23 -1.65 23.88 2.84
C LEU A 23 -1.59 23.57 1.33
N GLN A 24 -2.03 24.52 0.50
CA GLN A 24 -2.27 24.32 -0.94
C GLN A 24 -1.01 24.00 -1.76
N ASN A 25 0.17 24.37 -1.27
CA ASN A 25 1.44 24.09 -1.94
C ASN A 25 2.02 22.71 -1.61
N LEU A 26 1.33 21.89 -0.79
CA LEU A 26 1.80 20.55 -0.46
C LEU A 26 1.84 19.65 -1.69
N GLU A 27 3.00 19.06 -1.88
CA GLU A 27 3.29 18.01 -2.83
C GLU A 27 3.33 16.64 -2.15
N THR A 28 3.76 16.61 -0.89
CA THR A 28 3.81 15.40 -0.06
C THR A 28 3.18 15.65 1.30
N LEU A 29 2.23 14.81 1.66
CA LEU A 29 1.68 14.69 3.00
C LEU A 29 1.74 13.21 3.41
N THR A 30 2.29 12.88 4.57
CA THR A 30 2.32 11.47 5.03
C THR A 30 1.72 11.29 6.41
N TYR A 31 0.96 10.22 6.57
CA TYR A 31 0.38 9.70 7.82
C TYR A 31 -0.53 10.71 8.53
N ILE A 32 -1.54 11.19 7.81
CA ILE A 32 -2.72 11.85 8.39
C ILE A 32 -3.78 10.80 8.71
N SER A 33 -4.54 10.97 9.80
CA SER A 33 -5.70 10.10 10.08
C SER A 33 -6.71 10.16 8.94
N ILE A 34 -7.33 9.02 8.60
CA ILE A 34 -8.43 8.98 7.63
C ILE A 34 -9.60 9.89 8.00
N TYR A 35 -9.77 10.17 9.29
CA TYR A 35 -10.82 11.04 9.83
C TYR A 35 -10.49 12.54 9.72
N ASP A 36 -9.21 12.89 9.57
CA ASP A 36 -8.74 14.27 9.43
C ASP A 36 -8.59 14.70 7.97
N TRP A 37 -8.80 13.79 7.02
CA TRP A 37 -8.76 14.12 5.60
C TRP A 37 -9.90 15.06 5.21
N THR A 38 -9.62 16.03 4.34
CA THR A 38 -10.65 16.92 3.80
C THR A 38 -11.39 16.25 2.64
N TYR A 39 -12.68 16.00 2.81
CA TYR A 39 -13.51 15.34 1.80
C TYR A 39 -14.31 16.32 0.93
N GLU A 40 -14.31 17.61 1.28
CA GLU A 40 -14.99 18.64 0.49
C GLU A 40 -14.30 18.84 -0.86
N ALA A 41 -15.06 18.74 -1.95
CA ALA A 41 -14.53 18.79 -3.30
C ALA A 41 -13.68 20.06 -3.56
N SER A 42 -14.21 21.22 -3.17
CA SER A 42 -13.56 22.52 -3.31
C SER A 42 -12.26 22.64 -2.51
N SER A 43 -12.11 21.87 -1.44
CA SER A 43 -10.91 21.85 -0.60
C SER A 43 -9.85 20.92 -1.19
N VAL A 44 -10.25 19.74 -1.66
CA VAL A 44 -9.35 18.78 -2.32
C VAL A 44 -8.78 19.36 -3.61
N GLU A 45 -9.59 20.01 -4.44
CA GLU A 45 -9.16 20.57 -5.72
C GLU A 45 -8.09 21.68 -5.56
N LYS A 46 -8.07 22.38 -4.42
CA LYS A 46 -7.00 23.34 -4.10
C LYS A 46 -5.64 22.68 -3.85
N MET A 47 -5.62 21.39 -3.49
CA MET A 47 -4.41 20.61 -3.27
C MET A 47 -3.85 20.01 -4.57
N SER A 48 -3.93 20.77 -5.67
CA SER A 48 -3.63 20.30 -7.03
C SER A 48 -2.19 19.82 -7.24
N ARG A 49 -1.26 20.23 -6.37
CA ARG A 49 0.16 19.81 -6.40
C ARG A 49 0.42 18.50 -5.64
N LEU A 50 -0.54 18.01 -4.87
CA LEU A 50 -0.36 16.84 -4.01
C LEU A 50 -0.25 15.56 -4.86
N HIS A 51 0.97 15.05 -4.97
CA HIS A 51 1.23 13.83 -5.71
C HIS A 51 1.50 12.62 -4.81
N LYS A 52 1.73 12.85 -3.51
CA LYS A 52 1.98 11.81 -2.50
C LYS A 52 1.17 12.04 -1.24
N LEU A 53 0.36 11.04 -0.87
CA LEU A 53 -0.42 11.02 0.36
C LEU A 53 -0.12 9.73 1.15
N GLY A 54 -0.03 9.86 2.47
CA GLY A 54 -0.13 8.74 3.41
C GLY A 54 -1.30 8.96 4.34
N VAL A 55 -2.19 7.97 4.45
CA VAL A 55 -3.32 7.95 5.37
C VAL A 55 -3.15 6.78 6.34
N GLU A 56 -3.49 7.00 7.61
CA GLU A 56 -3.44 5.98 8.65
C GLU A 56 -4.76 5.83 9.40
N GLU A 57 -4.78 4.90 10.36
CA GLU A 57 -5.95 4.53 11.17
C GLU A 57 -7.09 3.90 10.36
N VAL A 58 -6.76 3.29 9.22
CA VAL A 58 -7.76 2.64 8.37
C VAL A 58 -8.22 1.33 8.99
N ASP A 59 -9.52 1.13 9.11
CA ASP A 59 -10.11 -0.11 9.62
C ASP A 59 -11.36 -0.50 8.83
N GLU A 60 -12.01 -1.57 9.26
CA GLU A 60 -13.26 -2.08 8.67
C GLU A 60 -14.43 -1.08 8.66
N LYS A 61 -14.40 -0.04 9.50
CA LYS A 61 -15.44 1.00 9.59
C LYS A 61 -15.11 2.24 8.76
N SER A 62 -13.92 2.29 8.19
CA SER A 62 -13.44 3.43 7.43
C SER A 62 -14.06 3.51 6.05
N ASP A 63 -14.55 4.70 5.67
CA ASP A 63 -15.11 4.97 4.34
C ASP A 63 -14.01 5.23 3.31
N VAL A 64 -13.30 4.16 2.96
CA VAL A 64 -12.22 4.20 1.96
C VAL A 64 -12.73 4.52 0.57
N CYS A 65 -13.99 4.21 0.26
CA CYS A 65 -14.61 4.55 -1.03
C CYS A 65 -14.71 6.07 -1.19
N LYS A 66 -15.17 6.78 -0.15
CA LYS A 66 -15.21 8.24 -0.14
C LYS A 66 -13.81 8.85 -0.21
N LEU A 67 -12.82 8.23 0.44
CA LEU A 67 -11.41 8.65 0.32
C LEU A 67 -10.93 8.53 -1.12
N PHE A 68 -11.11 7.38 -1.76
CA PHE A 68 -10.66 7.17 -3.13
C PHE A 68 -11.38 8.09 -4.12
N ALA A 69 -12.69 8.28 -3.97
CA ALA A 69 -13.46 9.21 -4.78
C ALA A 69 -12.97 10.66 -4.65
N SER A 70 -12.54 11.07 -3.45
CA SER A 70 -11.93 12.39 -3.25
C SER A 70 -10.56 12.49 -3.94
N LEU A 71 -9.70 11.49 -3.79
CA LEU A 71 -8.34 11.48 -4.36
C LEU A 71 -8.35 11.34 -5.89
N ALA A 72 -9.37 10.71 -6.47
CA ALA A 72 -9.52 10.59 -7.92
C ALA A 72 -9.63 11.96 -8.63
N LYS A 73 -9.98 13.02 -7.90
CA LYS A 73 -10.03 14.40 -8.41
C LYS A 73 -8.64 15.03 -8.58
N LEU A 74 -7.62 14.46 -7.94
CA LEU A 74 -6.25 14.96 -7.99
C LEU A 74 -5.49 14.36 -9.17
N MET A 75 -5.47 15.09 -10.29
CA MET A 75 -4.80 14.64 -11.53
C MET A 75 -3.29 14.42 -11.37
N SER A 76 -2.65 15.03 -10.36
CA SER A 76 -1.23 14.87 -10.02
C SER A 76 -0.95 13.69 -9.08
N PHE A 77 -1.98 13.01 -8.56
CA PHE A 77 -1.81 11.95 -7.56
C PHE A 77 -1.13 10.71 -8.13
N ARG A 78 0.01 10.30 -7.55
CA ARG A 78 0.84 9.18 -8.05
C ARG A 78 1.25 8.18 -6.97
N HIS A 79 1.30 8.61 -5.70
CA HIS A 79 1.86 7.83 -4.60
C HIS A 79 0.88 7.79 -3.44
N PHE A 80 0.52 6.58 -3.01
CA PHE A 80 -0.39 6.40 -1.91
C PHE A 80 0.14 5.40 -0.89
N THR A 81 0.02 5.75 0.39
CA THR A 81 0.26 4.87 1.52
C THR A 81 -1.00 4.78 2.36
N LEU A 82 -1.48 3.57 2.61
CA LEU A 82 -2.56 3.28 3.55
C LEU A 82 -1.98 2.46 4.69
N ARG A 83 -2.24 2.88 5.92
CA ARG A 83 -1.87 2.16 7.13
C ARG A 83 -3.10 1.81 7.95
N GLY A 84 -3.25 0.54 8.25
CA GLY A 84 -4.34 0.03 9.06
C GLY A 84 -4.22 0.41 10.53
N PHE A 85 -5.36 0.48 11.21
CA PHE A 85 -5.41 0.63 12.65
C PHE A 85 -4.88 -0.63 13.34
N ARG A 86 -4.12 -0.45 14.44
CA ARG A 86 -3.46 -1.56 15.12
C ARG A 86 -4.46 -2.66 15.49
N PHE A 87 -4.10 -3.91 15.19
CA PHE A 87 -4.88 -5.12 15.49
C PHE A 87 -6.25 -5.24 14.79
N ARG A 88 -6.63 -4.28 13.94
CA ARG A 88 -7.84 -4.36 13.12
C ARG A 88 -7.49 -4.70 11.69
N SER A 89 -8.42 -5.35 11.00
CA SER A 89 -8.35 -5.48 9.56
C SER A 89 -8.74 -4.16 8.91
N MET A 90 -8.07 -3.78 7.83
CA MET A 90 -8.55 -2.71 6.96
C MET A 90 -9.81 -3.17 6.22
N SER A 91 -10.62 -2.20 5.79
CA SER A 91 -11.73 -2.42 4.88
C SER A 91 -11.28 -2.99 3.54
N CYS A 92 -12.24 -3.50 2.75
CA CYS A 92 -11.97 -3.94 1.39
C CYS A 92 -11.51 -2.75 0.54
N LEU A 93 -10.42 -2.91 -0.22
CA LEU A 93 -9.77 -1.83 -0.95
C LEU A 93 -9.97 -1.94 -2.48
N ASP A 94 -10.92 -2.74 -2.96
CA ASP A 94 -11.10 -3.01 -4.40
C ASP A 94 -11.43 -1.77 -5.25
N GLU A 95 -12.07 -0.77 -4.64
CA GLU A 95 -12.37 0.51 -5.30
C GLU A 95 -11.12 1.36 -5.57
N ILE A 96 -9.92 0.94 -5.15
CA ILE A 96 -8.68 1.69 -5.40
C ILE A 96 -8.39 1.87 -6.91
N GLY A 97 -9.00 1.05 -7.77
CA GLY A 97 -8.93 1.14 -9.22
C GLY A 97 -9.35 2.51 -9.78
N VAL A 98 -10.20 3.27 -9.06
CA VAL A 98 -10.60 4.63 -9.48
C VAL A 98 -9.44 5.63 -9.55
N LEU A 99 -8.33 5.33 -8.86
CA LEU A 99 -7.12 6.15 -8.84
C LEU A 99 -6.26 5.88 -10.09
N ASN A 100 -6.75 6.26 -11.26
CA ASN A 100 -6.14 5.94 -12.57
C ASN A 100 -4.68 6.40 -12.72
N GLY A 101 -4.27 7.47 -12.04
CA GLY A 101 -2.91 8.00 -12.06
C GLY A 101 -1.93 7.29 -11.11
N LEU A 102 -2.42 6.43 -10.22
CA LEU A 102 -1.60 5.83 -9.16
C LEU A 102 -0.49 4.95 -9.75
N LYS A 103 0.75 5.22 -9.35
CA LYS A 103 1.95 4.49 -9.78
C LYS A 103 2.60 3.68 -8.67
N LYS A 104 2.45 4.14 -7.42
CA LYS A 104 3.02 3.46 -6.26
C LYS A 104 2.02 3.38 -5.13
N LEU A 105 1.83 2.17 -4.64
CA LEU A 105 0.94 1.84 -3.53
C LEU A 105 1.73 1.17 -2.42
N ARG A 106 1.55 1.66 -1.19
CA ARG A 106 1.96 0.97 0.03
C ARG A 106 0.73 0.64 0.86
N LEU A 107 0.58 -0.63 1.24
CA LEU A 107 -0.42 -1.10 2.19
C LEU A 107 0.31 -1.65 3.41
N ASP A 108 0.00 -1.11 4.58
CA ASP A 108 0.62 -1.49 5.85
C ASP A 108 -0.46 -1.86 6.88
N GLY A 109 -0.64 -3.13 7.18
CA GLY A 109 -1.68 -3.61 8.10
C GLY A 109 -2.54 -4.69 7.48
N ARG A 110 -3.33 -5.36 8.34
CA ARG A 110 -4.03 -6.61 8.01
C ARG A 110 -5.06 -6.41 6.90
N LEU A 111 -5.03 -7.31 5.91
CA LEU A 111 -5.97 -7.35 4.78
C LEU A 111 -6.64 -8.73 4.69
N ALA A 112 -7.90 -8.75 4.26
CA ALA A 112 -8.58 -9.99 3.93
C ALA A 112 -8.06 -10.58 2.61
N ARG A 113 -7.90 -9.71 1.59
CA ARG A 113 -7.35 -10.03 0.26
C ARG A 113 -6.58 -8.84 -0.30
N LEU A 114 -5.85 -9.04 -1.38
CA LEU A 114 -5.27 -7.93 -2.14
C LEU A 114 -6.36 -7.13 -2.84
N PRO A 115 -6.21 -5.80 -2.95
CA PRO A 115 -7.11 -5.01 -3.77
C PRO A 115 -6.91 -5.30 -5.26
N ILE A 116 -8.00 -5.19 -6.01
CA ILE A 116 -7.97 -5.10 -7.47
C ILE A 116 -7.40 -3.72 -7.86
N ALA A 117 -6.07 -3.64 -7.92
CA ALA A 117 -5.38 -2.41 -8.28
C ALA A 117 -5.48 -2.10 -9.79
N ASN A 118 -5.23 -0.84 -10.15
CA ASN A 118 -5.20 -0.45 -11.56
C ASN A 118 -4.04 -1.15 -12.30
N LYS A 119 -4.19 -1.33 -13.62
CA LYS A 119 -3.17 -1.91 -14.50
C LYS A 119 -1.90 -1.05 -14.69
N TYR A 120 -1.89 0.16 -14.12
CA TYR A 120 -0.82 1.15 -14.28
C TYR A 120 0.09 1.25 -13.07
N LEU A 121 -0.18 0.45 -12.03
CA LEU A 121 0.60 0.37 -10.82
C LEU A 121 1.96 -0.25 -11.15
N VAL A 122 3.02 0.44 -10.78
CA VAL A 122 4.40 0.02 -11.08
C VAL A 122 5.07 -0.56 -9.84
N VAL A 123 4.75 0.01 -8.67
CA VAL A 123 5.36 -0.36 -7.40
C VAL A 123 4.29 -0.70 -6.38
N LEU A 124 4.34 -1.93 -5.86
CA LEU A 124 3.53 -2.36 -4.73
C LEU A 124 4.41 -2.69 -3.53
N VAL A 125 4.05 -2.13 -2.38
CA VAL A 125 4.69 -2.41 -1.10
C VAL A 125 3.65 -2.93 -0.12
N LEU A 126 3.80 -4.18 0.31
CA LEU A 126 2.92 -4.85 1.26
C LEU A 126 3.66 -5.08 2.56
N VAL A 127 3.10 -4.60 3.67
CA VAL A 127 3.68 -4.71 5.00
C VAL A 127 2.61 -5.16 5.98
N ASN A 128 2.91 -6.19 6.79
CA ASN A 128 2.01 -6.68 7.84
C ASN A 128 0.59 -7.01 7.37
N THR A 129 0.42 -7.45 6.12
CA THR A 129 -0.92 -7.71 5.56
C THR A 129 -1.50 -9.03 6.00
N CYS A 130 -0.66 -10.00 6.40
CA CYS A 130 -1.07 -11.29 6.95
C CYS A 130 -2.12 -12.02 6.09
N LEU A 131 -1.95 -11.99 4.76
CA LEU A 131 -2.86 -12.63 3.81
C LEU A 131 -2.87 -14.14 4.02
N ASN A 132 -4.06 -14.74 3.90
CA ASN A 132 -4.25 -16.19 3.96
C ASN A 132 -4.04 -16.85 2.59
N GLU A 133 -4.10 -16.07 1.52
CA GLU A 133 -3.90 -16.51 0.15
C GLU A 133 -2.55 -16.01 -0.39
N ASN A 134 -1.96 -16.79 -1.29
CA ASN A 134 -0.68 -16.45 -1.90
C ASN A 134 -0.83 -15.10 -2.64
N PRO A 135 -0.05 -14.06 -2.31
CA PRO A 135 -0.19 -12.73 -2.90
C PRO A 135 0.35 -12.60 -4.34
N MET A 136 1.02 -13.63 -4.86
CA MET A 136 1.65 -13.58 -6.18
C MET A 136 0.66 -13.57 -7.36
N PRO A 137 -0.40 -14.39 -7.43
CA PRO A 137 -1.15 -14.68 -8.67
C PRO A 137 -1.88 -13.51 -9.34
N GLU A 138 -1.99 -12.34 -8.70
CA GLU A 138 -2.86 -11.24 -9.16
C GLU A 138 -2.09 -10.00 -9.66
N LEU A 139 -0.77 -10.03 -9.67
CA LEU A 139 0.06 -8.83 -9.81
C LEU A 139 0.53 -8.56 -11.24
N HIS A 140 -0.40 -8.48 -12.18
CA HIS A 140 -0.08 -8.16 -13.57
C HIS A 140 0.42 -6.71 -13.71
N CYS A 141 1.51 -6.49 -14.47
CA CYS A 141 2.13 -5.18 -14.75
C CYS A 141 3.01 -4.51 -13.65
N LEU A 142 3.30 -5.18 -12.53
CA LEU A 142 4.23 -4.62 -11.53
C LEU A 142 5.70 -4.74 -11.95
N GLU A 143 6.46 -3.64 -11.85
CA GLU A 143 7.92 -3.67 -11.98
C GLU A 143 8.62 -3.97 -10.65
N GLN A 144 8.02 -3.56 -9.52
CA GLN A 144 8.58 -3.77 -8.20
C GLN A 144 7.53 -4.24 -7.21
N LEU A 145 7.83 -5.36 -6.55
CA LEU A 145 7.07 -5.88 -5.41
C LEU A 145 7.99 -5.95 -4.19
N LYS A 146 7.57 -5.30 -3.11
CA LYS A 146 8.25 -5.37 -1.81
C LYS A 146 7.28 -5.89 -0.76
N GLN A 147 7.67 -6.96 -0.12
CA GLN A 147 6.84 -7.72 0.81
C GLN A 147 7.57 -7.84 2.15
N ARG A 148 6.85 -7.53 3.23
CA ARG A 148 7.32 -7.75 4.59
C ARG A 148 6.16 -8.29 5.42
N ASN A 149 6.30 -9.50 5.97
CA ASN A 149 5.24 -10.12 6.79
C ASN A 149 3.86 -10.12 6.07
N VAL A 150 3.87 -10.48 4.79
CA VAL A 150 2.72 -10.32 3.87
C VAL A 150 1.76 -11.51 3.90
N TYR A 151 2.26 -12.73 4.16
CA TYR A 151 1.55 -13.99 3.92
C TYR A 151 1.80 -14.97 5.07
N THR A 152 0.74 -15.68 5.50
CA THR A 152 0.78 -16.56 6.67
C THR A 152 0.95 -18.05 6.33
N GLY A 153 0.84 -18.42 5.06
CA GLY A 153 0.91 -19.81 4.63
C GLY A 153 2.33 -20.38 4.51
N PRO A 154 2.46 -21.71 4.47
CA PRO A 154 3.74 -22.40 4.45
C PRO A 154 4.41 -22.44 3.07
N GLU A 155 3.68 -22.19 1.99
CA GLU A 155 4.19 -22.32 0.61
C GLU A 155 3.77 -21.14 -0.25
N MET A 156 4.71 -20.61 -1.02
CA MET A 156 4.47 -19.52 -1.95
C MET A 156 4.80 -19.99 -3.37
N VAL A 157 3.83 -19.85 -4.27
CA VAL A 157 4.00 -20.18 -5.69
C VAL A 157 4.15 -18.88 -6.48
N ILE A 158 5.29 -18.75 -7.15
CA ILE A 158 5.58 -17.68 -8.11
C ILE A 158 5.37 -18.28 -9.50
N ARG A 159 4.24 -17.96 -10.12
CA ARG A 159 3.93 -18.38 -11.49
C ARG A 159 4.55 -17.43 -12.51
N TYR A 160 4.78 -17.91 -13.74
CA TYR A 160 5.04 -17.00 -14.86
C TYR A 160 3.81 -16.13 -15.09
N GLY A 161 4.03 -14.84 -15.33
CA GLY A 161 2.94 -13.84 -15.41
C GLY A 161 3.36 -12.41 -15.10
N PHE A 162 4.62 -12.18 -14.71
CA PHE A 162 5.17 -10.86 -14.40
C PHE A 162 6.25 -10.44 -15.41
N PRO A 163 5.91 -10.16 -16.68
CA PRO A 163 6.92 -9.83 -17.70
C PRO A 163 7.77 -8.62 -17.32
N ASP A 164 7.23 -7.69 -16.53
CA ASP A 164 7.88 -6.44 -16.18
C ASP A 164 8.54 -6.45 -14.78
N LEU A 165 8.37 -7.50 -13.97
CA LEU A 165 8.85 -7.53 -12.59
C LEU A 165 10.37 -7.65 -12.54
N ARG A 166 11.03 -6.56 -12.16
CA ARG A 166 12.50 -6.45 -12.04
C ARG A 166 12.98 -6.61 -10.61
N VAL A 167 12.14 -6.29 -9.63
CA VAL A 167 12.51 -6.31 -8.21
C VAL A 167 11.45 -7.02 -7.39
N LEU A 168 11.82 -8.17 -6.82
CA LEU A 168 11.04 -8.87 -5.80
C LEU A 168 11.84 -8.86 -4.49
N ARG A 169 11.29 -8.25 -3.44
CA ARG A 169 11.88 -8.28 -2.08
C ARG A 169 10.92 -8.96 -1.13
N ILE A 170 11.40 -10.00 -0.46
CA ILE A 170 10.61 -10.78 0.50
C ILE A 170 11.34 -10.76 1.84
N ASN A 171 10.69 -10.20 2.85
CA ASN A 171 11.21 -10.09 4.20
C ASN A 171 10.20 -10.68 5.21
N GLU A 172 10.70 -11.26 6.30
CA GLU A 172 9.90 -11.60 7.50
C GLU A 172 8.65 -12.46 7.20
N LEU A 173 8.77 -13.42 6.28
CA LEU A 173 7.76 -14.46 6.07
C LEU A 173 8.02 -15.63 7.02
N TRP A 174 7.58 -15.46 8.26
CA TRP A 174 7.92 -16.36 9.37
C TRP A 174 7.46 -17.80 9.16
N ASN A 175 6.25 -17.98 8.61
CA ASN A 175 5.65 -19.30 8.40
C ASN A 175 6.08 -19.98 7.09
N LEU A 176 6.67 -19.23 6.17
CA LEU A 176 7.02 -19.73 4.85
C LEU A 176 8.15 -20.77 4.93
N ARG A 177 7.91 -21.92 4.32
CA ARG A 177 8.82 -23.08 4.26
C ARG A 177 9.38 -23.28 2.87
N ASN A 178 8.54 -23.12 1.84
CA ASN A 178 8.87 -23.39 0.45
C ASN A 178 8.51 -22.21 -0.46
N ILE A 179 9.39 -21.89 -1.41
CA ILE A 179 9.08 -21.05 -2.57
C ILE A 179 9.19 -21.91 -3.83
N LEU A 180 8.11 -21.98 -4.59
CA LEU A 180 8.02 -22.68 -5.86
C LEU A 180 8.02 -21.66 -6.98
N VAL A 181 8.98 -21.73 -7.90
CA VAL A 181 9.00 -20.93 -9.12
C VAL A 181 8.68 -21.86 -10.29
N GLU A 182 7.44 -21.80 -10.78
CA GLU A 182 7.03 -22.55 -11.97
C GLU A 182 7.63 -21.89 -13.20
N GLY A 183 8.11 -22.62 -14.24
CA GLY A 183 8.32 -22.13 -15.62
C GLY A 183 9.75 -21.88 -16.17
N ALA A 184 10.84 -22.07 -15.42
CA ALA A 184 12.17 -22.35 -16.00
C ALA A 184 12.85 -23.43 -15.17
N MET A 185 12.68 -24.70 -15.59
CA MET A 185 13.03 -25.91 -14.81
C MET A 185 12.62 -25.78 -13.34
N SER A 186 11.43 -26.27 -12.97
CA SER A 186 10.88 -26.22 -11.60
C SER A 186 11.97 -26.32 -10.52
N ARG A 187 12.34 -25.16 -9.96
CA ARG A 187 13.35 -25.04 -8.90
C ARG A 187 12.60 -24.71 -7.63
N THR A 188 12.65 -25.64 -6.68
CA THR A 188 12.12 -25.43 -5.34
C THR A 188 13.22 -24.82 -4.49
N PHE A 189 12.96 -23.65 -3.92
CA PHE A 189 13.84 -23.05 -2.92
C PHE A 189 13.27 -23.37 -1.54
N THR A 190 14.00 -24.22 -0.81
CA THR A 190 13.69 -24.55 0.59
C THR A 190 14.44 -23.61 1.51
N LYS A 191 13.77 -23.12 2.56
CA LYS A 191 14.40 -22.32 3.61
C LYS A 191 15.47 -23.18 4.30
N GLN A 192 16.76 -22.86 4.10
CA GLN A 192 17.83 -23.44 4.91
C GLN A 192 17.66 -22.93 6.34
N LYS A 193 17.41 -23.84 7.28
CA LYS A 193 17.53 -23.53 8.70
C LYS A 193 19.02 -23.34 8.98
N HIS A 194 19.46 -22.09 9.16
CA HIS A 194 20.69 -21.88 9.91
C HIS A 194 20.41 -22.33 11.34
N VAL A 195 20.95 -23.49 11.69
CA VAL A 195 21.16 -23.88 13.09
C VAL A 195 22.21 -22.91 13.61
N ALA A 196 21.76 -21.82 14.24
CA ALA A 196 22.62 -21.11 15.16
C ALA A 196 22.97 -22.13 16.26
N CYS A 197 24.19 -22.65 16.23
CA CYS A 197 24.75 -23.32 17.39
C CYS A 197 24.75 -22.29 18.52
N LEU A 198 24.05 -22.63 19.61
CA LEU A 198 24.11 -21.91 20.89
C LEU A 198 25.54 -21.91 21.43
#